data_AF-A0A3N5BG68-F1
#
_entry.id   AF-A0A3N5BG68-F1
#
_cell.length_a   1.000
_cell.length_b   1.000
_cell.length_c   1.000
_cell.angle_alpha   90.00
_cell.angle_beta   90.00
_cell.angle_gamma   90.00
#
_symmetry.space_group_name_H-M   'P 1'
#
loop_
_entity.id
_entity.type
_entity.pdbx_description
1 polymer ?
#
loop_
_entity_poly.entity_id
_entity_poly.type
_entity_poly.pdbx_seq_one_letter_code
_entity_poly.pdbx_strand_id
1 'polypeptide(L)'
;MDELEKELGRLKEGIEKARRLREKAAGQKEVLEQRLREIEAEIRAEGVEPDRLEEEIARLEAEARQALAEVDRLIPWDLLRRVEENRNAGRK
;
A
#
# COMPACT_ATOMS: atom_id res chain seq x y z
N MET A 1 -30.04 -46.75 -24.20
CA MET A 1 -29.86 -46.57 -22.75
C MET A 1 -28.48 -46.01 -22.44
N ASP A 2 -27.41 -46.53 -23.04
CA ASP A 2 -26.02 -46.08 -22.82
C ASP A 2 -25.73 -44.58 -23.03
N GLU A 3 -26.42 -43.92 -23.96
CA GLU A 3 -26.16 -42.50 -24.28
C GLU A 3 -26.72 -41.56 -23.21
N LEU A 4 -27.91 -41.87 -22.69
CA LEU A 4 -28.52 -41.17 -21.56
C LEU A 4 -27.72 -41.35 -20.27
N GLU A 5 -27.20 -42.55 -20.01
CA GLU A 5 -26.33 -42.79 -18.84
C GLU A 5 -25.00 -42.03 -18.93
N LYS A 6 -24.38 -41.98 -20.12
CA LYS A 6 -23.18 -41.17 -20.35
C LYS A 6 -23.43 -39.69 -20.12
N GLU A 7 -24.56 -39.17 -20.59
CA GLU A 7 -24.93 -37.78 -20.41
C GLU A 7 -25.22 -37.45 -18.94
N LEU A 8 -25.92 -38.33 -18.23
CA LEU A 8 -26.15 -38.21 -16.78
C LEU A 8 -24.84 -38.22 -15.99
N GLY A 9 -23.89 -39.08 -16.39
CA GLY A 9 -22.55 -39.15 -15.80
C GLY A 9 -21.78 -37.84 -15.97
N ARG A 10 -21.76 -37.30 -17.19
CA ARG A 10 -21.12 -36.00 -17.50
C ARG A 10 -21.73 -34.86 -16.68
N LEU A 11 -23.05 -34.81 -16.55
CA LEU A 11 -23.74 -33.78 -15.76
C LEU A 11 -23.42 -33.88 -14.27
N LYS A 12 -23.44 -35.09 -13.70
CA LYS A 12 -23.04 -35.32 -12.30
C LYS A 12 -21.60 -34.87 -12.03
N GLU A 13 -20.69 -35.22 -12.93
CA GLU A 13 -19.28 -34.83 -12.82
C GLU A 13 -19.09 -33.31 -12.93
N GLY A 14 -19.87 -32.65 -13.80
CA GLY A 14 -19.90 -31.19 -13.92
C GLY A 14 -20.39 -30.50 -12.65
N ILE A 15 -21.45 -31.02 -12.03
CA ILE A 15 -22.00 -30.51 -10.77
C ILE A 15 -20.99 -30.66 -9.62
N GLU A 16 -20.33 -31.81 -9.52
CA GLU A 16 -19.30 -32.04 -8.51
C GLU A 16 -18.11 -31.09 -8.69
N LYS A 17 -17.65 -30.87 -9.93
CA LYS A 17 -16.59 -29.89 -10.23
C LYS A 17 -17.00 -28.47 -9.86
N ALA A 18 -18.21 -28.07 -10.21
CA ALA A 18 -18.75 -26.74 -9.87
C ALA A 18 -18.87 -26.53 -8.36
N ARG A 19 -19.30 -27.56 -7.62
CA ARG A 19 -19.39 -27.52 -6.16
C ARG A 19 -18.01 -27.32 -5.53
N ARG A 20 -17.00 -28.07 -5.95
CA ARG A 20 -15.62 -27.93 -5.48
C ARG A 20 -15.04 -26.56 -5.78
N LEU A 21 -15.30 -26.03 -6.98
CA LEU A 21 -14.87 -24.68 -7.36
C LEU A 21 -15.50 -23.61 -6.46
N ARG A 22 -16.79 -23.73 -6.16
CA ARG A 22 -17.51 -22.82 -5.26
C ARG A 22 -16.94 -22.87 -3.84
N GLU A 23 -16.72 -24.07 -3.31
CA GLU A 23 -16.14 -24.26 -1.97
C GLU A 23 -14.73 -23.66 -1.88
N LYS A 24 -13.89 -23.88 -2.91
CA LYS A 24 -12.57 -23.25 -3.01
C LYS A 24 -12.65 -21.72 -3.05
N ALA A 25 -13.53 -21.17 -3.89
CA ALA A 25 -13.70 -19.72 -4.02
C ALA A 25 -14.19 -19.09 -2.71
N ALA A 26 -15.09 -19.76 -1.99
CA ALA A 26 -15.55 -19.32 -0.68
C ALA A 26 -14.41 -19.27 0.35
N GLY A 27 -13.60 -20.33 0.44
CA GLY A 27 -12.43 -20.34 1.33
C GLY A 27 -11.39 -19.27 0.96
N GLN A 28 -11.14 -19.06 -0.33
CA GLN A 28 -10.24 -17.99 -0.78
C GLN A 28 -10.77 -16.60 -0.41
N LYS A 29 -12.08 -16.37 -0.58
CA LYS A 29 -12.72 -15.11 -0.21
C LYS A 29 -12.56 -14.83 1.28
N GLU A 30 -12.84 -15.82 2.13
CA GLU A 30 -12.72 -15.67 3.59
C GLU A 30 -11.28 -15.32 4.02
N VAL A 31 -10.28 -15.97 3.43
CA VAL A 31 -8.86 -15.66 3.68
C VAL A 31 -8.51 -14.22 3.26
N LEU A 32 -9.01 -13.77 2.10
CA LEU A 32 -8.76 -12.41 1.62
C LEU A 32 -9.44 -11.36 2.51
N GLU A 33 -10.67 -11.61 2.93
CA GLU A 33 -11.39 -10.73 3.85
C GLU A 33 -10.71 -10.64 5.22
N GLN A 34 -10.17 -11.75 5.72
CA GLN A 34 -9.42 -11.76 6.97
C GLN A 34 -8.14 -10.93 6.86
N ARG A 35 -7.37 -11.11 5.77
CA ARG A 35 -6.17 -10.31 5.51
C ARG A 35 -6.48 -8.82 5.36
N LEU A 36 -7.57 -8.47 4.68
CA LEU A 36 -7.99 -7.09 4.54
C LEU A 36 -8.27 -6.46 5.91
N ARG A 37 -9.02 -7.15 6.77
CA ARG A 37 -9.31 -6.67 8.13
C ARG A 37 -8.05 -6.46 8.96
N GLU A 38 -7.07 -7.36 8.84
CA GLU A 38 -5.77 -7.25 9.52
C GLU A 38 -5.01 -6.00 9.05
N ILE A 39 -4.89 -5.81 7.72
CA ILE A 39 -4.23 -4.64 7.14
C ILE A 39 -4.91 -3.33 7.57
N GLU A 40 -6.24 -3.27 7.52
CA GLU A 40 -6.97 -2.08 7.95
C GLU A 40 -6.82 -1.81 9.46
N ALA A 41 -6.73 -2.85 10.28
CA ALA A 41 -6.50 -2.70 11.71
C ALA A 41 -5.08 -2.17 12.00
N GLU A 42 -4.07 -2.62 11.26
CA GLU A 42 -2.70 -2.08 11.32
C GLU A 42 -2.68 -0.60 10.93
N ILE A 43 -3.32 -0.22 9.81
CA ILE A 43 -3.40 1.19 9.38
C ILE A 43 -4.08 2.06 10.44
N ARG A 44 -5.19 1.59 11.03
CA ARG A 44 -5.87 2.29 12.13
C ARG A 44 -5.03 2.39 13.40
N ALA A 45 -4.20 1.38 13.70
CA ALA A 45 -3.30 1.40 14.85
C ALA A 45 -2.21 2.48 14.72
N GLU A 46 -1.79 2.79 13.49
CA GLU A 46 -0.91 3.92 13.16
C GLU A 46 -1.64 5.28 13.23
N GLY A 47 -2.93 5.30 13.60
CA GLY A 47 -3.73 6.52 13.79
C GLY A 47 -4.35 7.10 12.52
N VAL A 48 -4.36 6.34 11.42
CA VAL A 48 -4.87 6.77 10.11
C VAL A 48 -6.08 5.92 9.71
N GLU A 49 -7.09 6.53 9.10
CA GLU A 49 -8.21 5.78 8.53
C GLU A 49 -7.82 5.21 7.15
N PRO A 50 -8.05 3.91 6.86
CA PRO A 50 -7.67 3.28 5.59
C PRO A 50 -8.19 4.02 4.36
N ASP A 51 -9.42 4.52 4.41
CA ASP A 51 -10.05 5.27 3.31
C ASP A 51 -9.46 6.66 3.07
N ARG A 52 -8.58 7.13 3.97
CA ARG A 52 -7.96 8.46 3.92
C ARG A 52 -6.44 8.41 3.86
N LEU A 53 -5.87 7.23 3.56
CA LEU A 53 -4.43 7.04 3.56
C LEU A 53 -3.72 8.01 2.60
N GLU A 54 -4.26 8.20 1.40
CA GLU A 54 -3.70 9.11 0.39
C GLU A 54 -3.78 10.59 0.84
N GLU A 55 -4.87 10.98 1.51
CA GLU A 55 -5.02 12.33 2.05
C GLU A 55 -4.00 12.60 3.16
N GLU A 56 -3.79 11.63 4.04
CA GLU A 56 -2.83 11.72 5.13
C GLU A 56 -1.39 11.78 4.60
N ILE A 57 -1.04 10.97 3.60
CA ILE A 57 0.26 11.04 2.91
C ILE A 57 0.48 12.44 2.33
N ALA A 58 -0.51 12.98 1.61
CA ALA A 58 -0.41 14.31 1.02
C ALA A 58 -0.23 15.41 2.07
N ARG A 59 -0.92 15.30 3.22
CA ARG A 59 -0.77 16.23 4.35
C ARG A 59 0.66 16.19 4.90
N LEU A 60 1.17 15.00 5.20
CA LEU A 60 2.51 14.81 5.75
C LEU A 60 3.60 15.28 4.79
N GLU A 61 3.45 15.04 3.48
CA GLU A 61 4.38 15.57 2.47
C GLU A 61 4.39 17.11 2.44
N ALA A 62 3.22 17.74 2.56
CA ALA A 62 3.12 19.20 2.59
C ALA A 62 3.78 19.77 3.85
N GLU A 63 3.53 19.16 5.02
CA GLU A 63 4.17 19.52 6.28
C GLU A 63 5.69 19.38 6.20
N ALA A 64 6.19 18.27 5.65
CA ALA A 64 7.62 18.04 5.46
C ALA A 64 8.26 19.11 4.56
N ARG A 65 7.61 19.48 3.45
CA ARG A 65 8.10 20.55 2.56
C ARG A 65 8.13 21.90 3.24
N GLN A 66 7.12 22.22 4.05
CA GLN A 66 7.09 23.46 4.82
C GLN A 66 8.22 23.51 5.85
N ALA A 67 8.41 22.44 6.62
CA ALA A 67 9.47 22.34 7.60
C ALA A 67 10.86 22.46 6.95
N LEU A 68 11.09 21.80 5.81
CA LEU A 68 12.34 21.93 5.05
C LEU A 68 12.57 23.36 4.58
N ALA A 69 11.54 24.05 4.08
CA ALA A 69 11.65 25.44 3.65
C ALA A 69 11.92 26.39 4.82
N GLU A 70 11.37 26.12 6.00
CA GLU A 70 11.66 26.89 7.21
C GLU A 70 13.11 26.70 7.66
N VAL A 71 13.58 25.45 7.72
CA VAL A 71 14.99 25.14 8.02
C VAL A 71 15.93 25.82 7.03
N ASP A 72 15.63 25.76 5.74
CA ASP A 72 16.43 26.39 4.69
C ASP A 72 16.55 27.92 4.88
N ARG A 73 15.47 28.58 5.33
CA ARG A 73 15.49 30.02 5.65
C ARG A 73 16.28 30.36 6.90
N LEU A 74 16.29 29.47 7.89
CA LEU A 74 17.01 29.68 9.14
C LEU A 74 18.51 29.50 8.98
N ILE A 75 18.95 28.74 7.98
CA ILE A 75 20.37 28.54 7.70
C ILE A 75 20.94 29.79 7.01
N PRO A 76 21.95 30.46 7.59
CA PRO A 76 22.54 31.64 6.99
C PRO A 76 23.54 31.26 5.89
N TRP A 77 23.02 30.80 4.75
CA TRP A 77 23.81 30.29 3.62
C TRP A 77 24.87 31.26 3.11
N ASP A 78 24.58 32.55 3.11
CA ASP A 78 25.51 33.58 2.66
C ASP A 78 26.73 33.70 3.59
N LEU A 79 26.54 33.51 4.90
CA LEU A 79 27.64 33.51 5.87
C LEU A 79 28.50 32.25 5.70
N LEU A 80 27.86 31.09 5.52
CA LEU A 80 28.56 29.83 5.28
C LEU A 80 29.40 29.89 4.00
N ARG A 81 28.82 30.41 2.92
CA ARG A 81 29.50 30.57 1.62
C ARG A 81 30.72 31.49 1.72
N ARG A 82 30.59 32.64 2.39
CA ARG A 82 31.72 33.56 2.65
C ARG A 82 32.84 32.90 3.46
N VAL A 83 32.49 32.06 4.44
CA VAL A 83 33.49 31.34 5.25
C VAL A 83 34.22 30.30 4.42
N GLU A 84 33.53 29.58 3.53
CA GLU A 84 34.16 28.61 2.63
C GLU A 84 35.05 29.27 1.56
N GLU A 85 34.59 30.36 0.96
CA GLU A 85 35.36 31.14 -0.03
C GLU A 85 36.66 31.67 0.58
N ASN A 86 36.61 32.22 1.80
CA ASN A 86 37.79 32.68 2.52
C ASN A 86 38.76 31.54 2.89
N ARG A 87 38.24 30.36 3.26
CA ARG A 87 39.07 29.17 3.52
C ARG A 87 39.77 28.66 2.25
N ASN A 88 39.11 28.74 1.10
CA ASN A 88 39.68 28.29 -0.18
C ASN A 88 40.68 29.31 -0.77
N ALA A 89 40.47 30.60 -0.53
CA ALA A 89 41.42 31.65 -0.92
C ALA A 89 42.75 31.56 -0.14
N GLY A 90 42.73 31.13 1.12
CA GLY A 90 43.94 30.92 1.93
C GLY A 90 44.75 29.64 1.60
N ARG A 91 44.28 28.81 0.67
CA ARG A 91 44.96 27.57 0.21
C ARG A 91 45.60 27.70 -1.19
N LYS A 92 45.51 28.86 -1.85
CA LYS A 92 46.22 29.18 -3.10
C LYS A 92 47.39 30.12 -2.80
#